data_AF-A0A2N2P655-F1
#
_entry.id   AF-A0A2N2P655-F1
#
_cell.length_a   1.000
_cell.length_b   1.000
_cell.length_c   1.000
_cell.angle_alpha   90.00
_cell.angle_beta   90.00
_cell.angle_gamma   90.00
#
_symmetry.space_group_name_H-M   'P 1'
#
loop_
_entity.id
_entity.type
_entity.pdbx_description
1 polymer ?
#
loop_
_entity_poly.entity_id
_entity_poly.type
_entity_poly.pdbx_seq_one_letter_code
_entity_poly.pdbx_strand_id
1 'polypeptide(L)'
;MSKQAKFLPFHAINEFMLTEYRKEVIRTVLSNLSKLPENFQRKINGDIKRYVSVQGFRNSAQAPLPLKINGTILTFEKSADFCGHILAAWSLLNPELRSQVFDLLGERDWEVLPAETDRSVLPGFLTFWPGEENFETLLEAFRAKYPDSNVNDNDISLMIVWMSNRLPYETAPVDEEASVS
;
A
#
# COMPACT_ATOMS: atom_id res chain seq x y z
N MET A 1 -8.92 -29.79 4.23
CA MET A 1 -7.88 -29.30 3.29
C MET A 1 -7.49 -27.90 3.74
N SER A 2 -6.29 -27.68 4.27
CA SER A 2 -5.85 -26.33 4.66
C SER A 2 -5.62 -25.49 3.40
N LYS A 3 -6.46 -24.48 3.14
CA LYS A 3 -6.15 -23.43 2.16
C LYS A 3 -4.88 -22.72 2.66
N GLN A 4 -3.72 -23.00 2.07
CA GLN A 4 -2.54 -22.17 2.31
C GLN A 4 -2.83 -20.78 1.76
N ALA A 5 -2.64 -19.76 2.59
CA ALA A 5 -2.74 -18.38 2.15
C ALA A 5 -1.72 -18.12 1.02
N LYS A 6 -2.20 -17.71 -0.14
CA LYS A 6 -1.35 -17.27 -1.25
C LYS A 6 -1.04 -15.79 -1.07
N PHE A 7 0.23 -15.45 -1.19
CA PHE A 7 0.71 -14.08 -1.11
C PHE A 7 1.30 -13.64 -2.44
N LEU A 8 0.93 -12.43 -2.86
CA LEU A 8 1.60 -11.69 -3.92
C LEU A 8 2.63 -10.74 -3.30
N PRO A 9 3.83 -10.60 -3.87
CA PRO A 9 4.82 -9.66 -3.35
C PRO A 9 4.28 -8.22 -3.39
N PHE A 10 4.77 -7.33 -2.52
CA PHE A 10 4.23 -5.96 -2.46
C PHE A 10 4.31 -5.19 -3.80
N HIS A 11 5.33 -5.45 -4.63
CA HIS A 11 5.41 -4.81 -5.95
C HIS A 11 4.33 -5.30 -6.94
N ALA A 12 3.51 -6.30 -6.62
CA ALA A 12 2.34 -6.67 -7.43
C ALA A 12 1.29 -5.56 -7.49
N ILE A 13 1.25 -4.66 -6.51
CA ILE A 13 0.33 -3.50 -6.53
C ILE A 13 0.53 -2.60 -7.75
N ASN A 14 1.71 -2.64 -8.38
CA ASN A 14 2.03 -1.82 -9.54
C ASN A 14 1.12 -2.12 -10.75
N GLU A 15 0.49 -3.29 -10.81
CA GLU A 15 -0.52 -3.64 -11.82
C GLU A 15 -1.82 -2.85 -11.65
N PHE A 16 -2.11 -2.38 -10.43
CA PHE A 16 -3.32 -1.65 -10.07
C PHE A 16 -3.08 -0.15 -9.91
N MET A 17 -1.82 0.31 -9.94
CA MET A 17 -1.47 1.72 -9.75
C MET A 17 -1.12 2.41 -11.07
N LEU A 18 -1.69 3.59 -11.29
CA LEU A 18 -1.27 4.49 -12.36
C LEU A 18 0.21 4.90 -12.20
N THR A 19 0.95 4.97 -13.30
CA THR A 19 2.39 5.31 -13.29
C THR A 19 2.68 6.65 -12.60
N GLU A 20 1.87 7.68 -12.85
CA GLU A 20 2.08 8.99 -12.22
C GLU A 20 1.74 8.99 -10.74
N TYR A 21 0.71 8.22 -10.34
CA TYR A 21 0.36 8.06 -8.93
C TYR A 21 1.45 7.29 -8.16
N ARG A 22 2.08 6.27 -8.76
CA ARG A 22 3.27 5.61 -8.18
C ARG A 22 4.39 6.61 -7.88
N LYS A 23 4.69 7.51 -8.84
CA LYS A 23 5.69 8.56 -8.64
C LYS A 23 5.28 9.55 -7.53
N GLU A 24 4.00 9.85 -7.42
CA GLU A 24 3.46 10.72 -6.36
C GLU A 24 3.65 10.10 -4.97
N VAL A 25 3.29 8.83 -4.78
CA VAL A 25 3.50 8.09 -3.52
C VAL A 25 4.99 8.10 -3.12
N ILE A 26 5.88 7.76 -4.06
CA ILE A 26 7.34 7.80 -3.85
C ILE A 26 7.80 9.22 -3.47
N ARG A 27 7.36 10.24 -4.23
CA ARG A 27 7.71 11.64 -3.98
C ARG A 27 7.26 12.07 -2.59
N THR A 28 6.04 11.75 -2.18
CA THR A 28 5.49 12.11 -0.87
C THR A 28 6.35 11.54 0.25
N VAL A 29 6.72 10.25 0.16
CA VAL A 29 7.58 9.60 1.15
C VAL A 29 8.98 10.22 1.18
N LEU A 30 9.65 10.34 0.03
CA LEU A 30 11.02 10.84 0.00
C LEU A 30 11.14 12.33 0.38
N SER A 31 10.10 13.13 0.11
CA SER A 31 10.05 14.55 0.49
C SER A 31 9.82 14.75 1.99
N ASN A 32 9.18 13.77 2.64
CA ASN A 32 8.84 13.83 4.07
C ASN A 32 9.60 12.79 4.90
N LEU A 33 10.72 12.27 4.38
CA LEU A 33 11.47 11.18 5.00
C LEU A 33 11.86 11.51 6.46
N SER A 34 12.25 12.75 6.74
CA SER A 34 12.63 13.20 8.09
C SER A 34 11.48 13.22 9.11
N LYS A 35 10.22 13.20 8.66
CA LYS A 35 9.03 13.16 9.53
C LYS A 35 8.66 11.74 9.96
N LEU A 36 9.23 10.73 9.30
CA LEU A 36 8.95 9.32 9.60
C LEU A 36 9.69 8.86 10.86
N PRO A 37 9.22 7.79 11.53
CA PRO A 37 9.99 7.13 12.56
C PRO A 37 11.37 6.67 12.06
N GLU A 38 12.38 6.74 12.92
CA GLU A 38 13.80 6.58 12.55
C GLU A 38 14.10 5.22 11.90
N ASN A 39 13.41 4.16 12.32
CA ASN A 39 13.53 2.83 11.73
C ASN A 39 13.13 2.82 10.24
N PHE A 40 12.06 3.52 9.85
CA PHE A 40 11.65 3.64 8.45
C PHE A 40 12.63 4.50 7.65
N GLN A 41 13.15 5.57 8.23
CA GLN A 41 14.20 6.38 7.60
C GLN A 41 15.44 5.53 7.29
N ARG A 42 15.88 4.70 8.23
CA ARG A 42 17.04 3.82 8.06
C ARG A 42 16.78 2.73 7.01
N LYS A 43 15.61 2.05 7.07
CA LYS A 43 15.19 1.03 6.08
C LYS A 43 15.25 1.61 4.66
N ILE A 44 14.55 2.72 4.41
CA ILE A 44 14.44 3.35 3.08
C ILE A 44 15.80 3.85 2.58
N ASN A 45 16.61 4.50 3.42
CA ASN A 45 17.95 4.94 3.01
C ASN A 45 18.89 3.75 2.72
N GLY A 46 18.75 2.65 3.47
CA GLY A 46 19.47 1.41 3.21
C GLY A 46 19.11 0.82 1.85
N ASP A 47 17.83 0.77 1.52
CA ASP A 47 17.36 0.29 0.22
C ASP A 47 17.83 1.18 -0.92
N ILE A 48 17.75 2.50 -0.78
CA ILE A 48 18.23 3.43 -1.80
C ILE A 48 19.72 3.21 -2.05
N LYS A 49 20.53 3.06 -0.99
CA LYS A 49 21.96 2.79 -1.12
C LYS A 49 22.25 1.46 -1.82
N ARG A 50 21.39 0.44 -1.64
CA ARG A 50 21.58 -0.91 -2.16
C ARG A 50 21.09 -1.09 -3.59
N TYR A 51 19.96 -0.49 -3.93
CA TYR A 51 19.21 -0.82 -5.15
C TYR A 51 19.10 0.33 -6.15
N VAL A 52 19.43 1.56 -5.76
CA VAL A 52 19.30 2.73 -6.63
C VAL A 52 20.67 3.16 -7.11
N SER A 53 20.79 3.36 -8.41
CA SER A 53 21.96 3.98 -9.02
C SER A 53 21.57 5.35 -9.58
N VAL A 54 22.20 6.40 -9.03
CA VAL A 54 22.05 7.77 -9.54
C VAL A 54 23.38 8.19 -10.14
N GLN A 55 23.38 8.57 -11.42
CA GLN A 55 24.58 9.04 -12.11
C GLN A 55 25.22 10.22 -11.36
N GLY A 56 26.54 10.14 -11.15
CA GLY A 56 27.30 11.15 -10.40
C GLY A 56 27.33 10.95 -8.89
N PHE A 57 26.63 9.95 -8.33
CA PHE A 57 26.59 9.69 -6.89
C PHE A 57 27.11 8.29 -6.55
N ARG A 58 28.18 8.22 -5.77
CA ARG A 58 28.67 6.96 -5.18
C ARG A 58 27.71 6.40 -4.12
N ASN A 59 27.01 7.30 -3.42
CA ASN A 59 25.95 6.96 -2.48
C ASN A 59 24.66 7.67 -2.90
N SER A 60 23.75 6.94 -3.54
CA SER A 60 22.51 7.50 -4.06
C SER A 60 21.57 8.06 -2.99
N ALA A 61 21.71 7.66 -1.71
CA ALA A 61 20.94 8.27 -0.62
C ALA A 61 21.25 9.77 -0.41
N GLN A 62 22.46 10.20 -0.79
CA GLN A 62 22.90 11.59 -0.73
C GLN A 62 22.54 12.41 -1.98
N ALA A 63 21.91 11.79 -2.99
CA ALA A 63 21.51 12.51 -4.18
C ALA A 63 20.39 13.54 -3.89
N PRO A 64 20.30 14.62 -4.68
CA PRO A 64 19.17 15.54 -4.67
C PRO A 64 17.84 14.81 -4.82
N LEU A 65 16.80 15.31 -4.15
CA LEU A 65 15.47 14.68 -4.11
C LEU A 65 14.91 14.35 -5.51
N PRO A 66 14.97 15.22 -6.53
CA PRO A 66 14.46 14.87 -7.87
C PRO A 66 15.18 13.67 -8.49
N LEU A 67 16.49 13.56 -8.30
CA LEU A 67 17.27 12.44 -8.82
C LEU A 67 16.99 11.15 -8.04
N LYS A 68 16.78 11.25 -6.72
CA LYS A 68 16.38 10.08 -5.91
C LYS A 68 15.03 9.55 -6.35
N ILE A 69 14.03 10.41 -6.50
CA ILE A 69 12.69 10.02 -6.96
C ILE A 69 12.80 9.25 -8.27
N ASN A 70 13.46 9.83 -9.28
CA ASN A 70 13.63 9.19 -10.58
C ASN A 70 14.39 7.85 -10.49
N GLY A 71 15.45 7.79 -9.69
CA GLY A 71 16.22 6.56 -9.48
C GLY A 71 15.44 5.45 -8.76
N THR A 72 14.47 5.80 -7.92
CA THR A 72 13.69 4.84 -7.12
C THR A 72 12.48 4.23 -7.83
N ILE A 73 12.04 4.79 -8.96
CA ILE A 73 10.83 4.31 -9.68
C ILE A 73 10.98 2.82 -10.05
N LEU A 74 12.07 2.47 -10.73
CA LEU A 74 12.31 1.09 -11.15
C LEU A 74 12.51 0.14 -9.96
N THR A 75 13.09 0.65 -8.87
CA THR A 75 13.25 -0.12 -7.63
C THR A 75 11.90 -0.41 -6.99
N PHE A 76 10.99 0.55 -6.94
CA PHE A 76 9.62 0.36 -6.45
C PHE A 76 8.85 -0.69 -7.27
N GLU A 77 9.10 -0.74 -8.58
CA GLU A 77 8.47 -1.71 -9.47
C GLU A 77 8.99 -3.13 -9.34
N LYS A 78 10.24 -3.32 -8.88
CA LYS A 78 10.94 -4.62 -8.91
C LYS A 78 11.27 -5.21 -7.55
N SER A 79 11.38 -4.39 -6.51
CA SER A 79 11.75 -4.85 -5.17
C SER A 79 10.52 -4.88 -4.27
N ALA A 80 10.13 -6.08 -3.84
CA ALA A 80 9.02 -6.27 -2.90
C ALA A 80 9.29 -5.51 -1.59
N ASP A 81 10.48 -5.65 -1.02
CA ASP A 81 10.86 -5.00 0.23
C ASP A 81 10.79 -3.48 0.12
N PHE A 82 11.39 -2.89 -0.92
CA PHE A 82 11.39 -1.45 -1.10
C PHE A 82 9.97 -0.91 -1.34
N CYS A 83 9.16 -1.61 -2.15
CA CYS A 83 7.76 -1.26 -2.34
C CYS A 83 7.00 -1.27 -0.99
N GLY A 84 7.12 -2.35 -0.22
CA GLY A 84 6.51 -2.47 1.11
C GLY A 84 6.96 -1.37 2.09
N HIS A 85 8.26 -1.02 2.10
CA HIS A 85 8.77 0.07 2.93
C HIS A 85 8.24 1.44 2.53
N ILE A 86 8.11 1.71 1.22
CA ILE A 86 7.51 2.95 0.72
C ILE A 86 6.02 3.02 1.07
N LEU A 87 5.25 1.94 0.90
CA LEU A 87 3.83 1.89 1.25
C LEU A 87 3.59 2.06 2.75
N ALA A 88 4.38 1.38 3.57
CA ALA A 88 4.33 1.52 5.02
C ALA A 88 4.61 2.97 5.44
N ALA A 89 5.68 3.57 4.92
CA ALA A 89 6.01 4.96 5.18
C ALA A 89 4.93 5.93 4.69
N TRP A 90 4.37 5.70 3.50
CA TRP A 90 3.27 6.51 2.99
C TRP A 90 2.05 6.43 3.91
N SER A 91 1.70 5.24 4.42
CA SER A 91 0.57 5.10 5.36
C SER A 91 0.80 5.86 6.67
N LEU A 92 2.04 5.91 7.17
CA LEU A 92 2.42 6.65 8.39
C LEU A 92 2.37 8.17 8.20
N LEU A 93 2.54 8.65 6.97
CA LEU A 93 2.38 10.07 6.63
C LEU A 93 0.90 10.48 6.48
N ASN A 94 -0.01 9.51 6.44
CA ASN A 94 -1.45 9.71 6.28
C ASN A 94 -2.25 9.10 7.45
N PRO A 95 -1.97 9.50 8.71
CA PRO A 95 -2.54 8.84 9.89
C PRO A 95 -4.06 8.98 9.99
N GLU A 96 -4.62 10.12 9.57
CA GLU A 96 -6.06 10.36 9.57
C GLU A 96 -6.77 9.42 8.59
N LEU A 97 -6.31 9.38 7.33
CA LEU A 97 -6.84 8.46 6.32
C LEU A 97 -6.70 7.01 6.76
N ARG A 98 -5.59 6.66 7.41
CA ARG A 98 -5.35 5.32 7.94
C ARG A 98 -6.39 4.93 9.01
N SER A 99 -6.72 5.84 9.92
CA SER A 99 -7.77 5.65 10.92
C SER A 99 -9.14 5.50 10.25
N GLN A 100 -9.46 6.43 9.33
CA GLN A 100 -10.74 6.44 8.62
C GLN A 100 -11.01 5.15 7.86
N VAL A 101 -9.99 4.62 7.17
CA VAL A 101 -10.07 3.35 6.44
C VAL A 101 -10.11 2.15 7.39
N PHE A 102 -9.36 2.16 8.49
CA PHE A 102 -9.46 1.10 9.50
C PHE A 102 -10.90 0.96 10.02
N ASP A 103 -11.51 2.08 10.40
CA ASP A 103 -12.89 2.11 10.90
C ASP A 103 -13.90 1.70 9.82
N LEU A 104 -13.70 2.13 8.57
CA LEU A 104 -14.54 1.73 7.44
C LEU A 104 -14.53 0.21 7.21
N LEU A 105 -13.35 -0.41 7.24
CA LEU A 105 -13.18 -1.84 7.02
C LEU A 105 -13.71 -2.65 8.22
N GLY A 106 -13.55 -2.14 9.44
CA GLY A 106 -14.09 -2.76 10.65
C GLY A 106 -15.62 -2.85 10.64
N GLU A 107 -16.32 -1.82 10.17
CA GLU A 107 -17.79 -1.82 10.03
C GLU A 107 -18.32 -2.80 8.97
N ARG A 108 -17.42 -3.30 8.11
CA ARG A 108 -17.71 -4.26 7.04
C ARG A 108 -17.31 -5.68 7.41
N ASP A 109 -16.96 -5.92 8.67
CA ASP A 109 -16.47 -7.19 9.17
C ASP A 109 -15.22 -7.70 8.45
N TRP A 110 -14.40 -6.80 7.88
CA TRP A 110 -13.12 -7.20 7.32
C TRP A 110 -12.16 -7.53 8.46
N GLU A 111 -11.63 -8.75 8.44
CA GLU A 111 -10.52 -9.11 9.31
C GLU A 111 -9.26 -8.35 8.89
N VAL A 112 -8.91 -7.31 9.64
CA VAL A 112 -7.73 -6.47 9.41
C VAL A 112 -6.86 -6.43 10.66
N LEU A 113 -5.54 -6.40 10.46
CA LEU A 113 -4.59 -6.18 11.55
C LEU A 113 -4.78 -4.78 12.14
N PRO A 114 -4.39 -4.54 13.41
CA PRO A 114 -4.41 -3.20 14.00
C PRO A 114 -3.78 -2.13 13.10
N ALA A 115 -4.31 -0.92 13.14
CA ALA A 115 -3.86 0.18 12.28
C ALA A 115 -2.36 0.50 12.42
N GLU A 116 -1.79 0.28 13.60
CA GLU A 116 -0.37 0.54 13.92
C GLU A 116 0.58 -0.62 13.58
N THR A 117 0.07 -1.75 13.09
CA THR A 117 0.92 -2.89 12.73
C THR A 117 1.81 -2.54 11.53
N ASP A 118 3.13 -2.73 11.69
CA ASP A 118 4.10 -2.65 10.58
C ASP A 118 3.87 -3.81 9.62
N ARG A 119 3.02 -3.59 8.61
CA ARG A 119 2.70 -4.59 7.59
C ARG A 119 3.86 -4.83 6.62
N SER A 120 4.91 -4.00 6.63
CA SER A 120 6.06 -4.18 5.74
C SER A 120 6.85 -5.47 6.03
N VAL A 121 6.59 -6.12 7.18
CA VAL A 121 7.23 -7.38 7.58
C VAL A 121 6.47 -8.62 7.10
N LEU A 122 5.28 -8.43 6.52
CA LEU A 122 4.49 -9.51 5.93
C LEU A 122 5.11 -9.95 4.60
N PRO A 123 4.86 -11.20 4.15
CA PRO A 123 5.39 -11.69 2.88
C PRO A 123 4.81 -10.99 1.64
N GLY A 124 3.73 -10.23 1.80
CA GLY A 124 3.06 -9.48 0.74
C GLY A 124 1.55 -9.37 0.95
N PHE A 125 0.81 -9.16 -0.14
CA PHE A 125 -0.64 -9.06 -0.15
C PHE A 125 -1.30 -10.43 -0.27
N LEU A 126 -2.39 -10.64 0.47
CA LEU A 126 -3.30 -11.75 0.23
C LEU A 126 -4.03 -11.57 -1.11
N THR A 127 -4.32 -12.67 -1.81
CA THR A 127 -5.02 -12.64 -3.11
C THR A 127 -6.54 -12.58 -2.99
N PHE A 128 -7.09 -12.90 -1.83
CA PHE A 128 -8.52 -13.02 -1.60
C PHE A 128 -9.12 -11.68 -1.19
N TRP A 129 -10.13 -11.25 -1.94
CA TRP A 129 -10.96 -10.08 -1.63
C TRP A 129 -12.28 -10.51 -0.96
N PRO A 130 -12.59 -10.05 0.27
CA PRO A 130 -13.79 -10.45 1.01
C PRO A 130 -15.08 -9.96 0.37
N GLY A 131 -16.08 -10.84 0.33
CA GLY A 131 -17.44 -10.52 -0.10
C GLY A 131 -17.55 -10.12 -1.57
N GLU A 132 -18.63 -9.41 -1.87
CA GLU A 132 -18.92 -8.85 -3.21
C GLU A 132 -18.48 -7.37 -3.32
N GLU A 133 -17.75 -6.86 -2.33
CA GLU A 133 -17.30 -5.48 -2.32
C GLU A 133 -16.24 -5.24 -3.41
N ASN A 134 -16.24 -4.04 -3.96
CA ASN A 134 -15.24 -3.57 -4.92
C ASN A 134 -14.82 -2.13 -4.58
N PHE A 135 -13.84 -1.58 -5.30
CA PHE A 135 -13.36 -0.22 -5.03
C PHE A 135 -14.46 0.83 -5.13
N GLU A 136 -15.40 0.72 -6.07
CA GLU A 136 -16.50 1.68 -6.21
C GLU A 136 -17.38 1.69 -4.95
N THR A 137 -17.84 0.51 -4.51
CA THR A 137 -18.66 0.38 -3.29
C THR A 137 -17.95 0.87 -2.03
N LEU A 138 -16.63 0.66 -1.93
CA LEU A 138 -15.83 1.11 -0.79
C LEU A 138 -15.57 2.62 -0.83
N LEU A 139 -15.36 3.19 -2.02
CA LEU A 139 -15.18 4.63 -2.20
C LEU A 139 -16.48 5.38 -1.89
N GLU A 140 -17.62 4.91 -2.41
CA GLU A 140 -18.94 5.48 -2.10
C GLU A 140 -19.21 5.47 -0.59
N ALA A 141 -18.92 4.36 0.07
CA ALA A 141 -19.10 4.25 1.51
C ALA A 141 -18.15 5.14 2.30
N PHE A 142 -16.88 5.26 1.87
CA PHE A 142 -15.94 6.19 2.48
C PHE A 142 -16.44 7.63 2.37
N ARG A 143 -16.94 8.05 1.20
CA ARG A 143 -17.49 9.39 0.97
C ARG A 143 -18.76 9.66 1.76
N ALA A 144 -19.64 8.67 1.88
CA ALA A 144 -20.85 8.79 2.69
C ALA A 144 -20.52 8.94 4.18
N LYS A 145 -19.49 8.23 4.67
CA LYS A 145 -19.07 8.27 6.08
C LYS A 145 -18.25 9.51 6.43
N TYR A 146 -17.40 9.96 5.51
CA TYR A 146 -16.50 11.11 5.70
C TYR A 146 -16.73 12.18 4.61
N PRO A 147 -17.90 12.84 4.58
CA PRO A 147 -18.27 13.76 3.51
C PRO A 147 -17.38 15.00 3.41
N ASP A 148 -16.75 15.40 4.53
CA ASP A 148 -15.84 16.55 4.59
C ASP A 148 -14.39 16.20 4.18
N SER A 149 -14.11 14.93 3.89
CA SER A 149 -12.76 14.48 3.51
C SER A 149 -12.42 14.87 2.08
N ASN A 150 -11.33 15.63 1.92
CA ASN A 150 -10.78 16.04 0.61
C ASN A 150 -9.71 15.06 0.07
N VAL A 151 -9.53 13.90 0.71
CA VAL A 151 -8.57 12.88 0.24
C VAL A 151 -8.99 12.41 -1.15
N ASN A 152 -8.06 12.15 -2.08
CA ASN A 152 -8.39 11.66 -3.42
C ASN A 152 -8.69 10.14 -3.43
N ASP A 153 -9.40 9.66 -4.45
CA ASP A 153 -9.83 8.25 -4.53
C ASP A 153 -8.65 7.25 -4.65
N ASN A 154 -7.53 7.67 -5.23
CA ASN A 154 -6.33 6.83 -5.34
C ASN A 154 -5.69 6.59 -3.97
N ASP A 155 -5.65 7.62 -3.12
CA ASP A 155 -5.15 7.53 -1.73
C ASP A 155 -6.08 6.64 -0.90
N ILE A 156 -7.41 6.80 -1.03
CA ILE A 156 -8.37 5.94 -0.34
C ILE A 156 -8.19 4.48 -0.78
N SER A 157 -8.13 4.21 -2.08
CA SER A 157 -7.94 2.87 -2.63
C SER A 157 -6.61 2.24 -2.20
N LEU A 158 -5.52 3.02 -2.22
CA LEU A 158 -4.21 2.56 -1.75
C LEU A 158 -4.23 2.23 -0.27
N MET A 159 -4.87 3.07 0.55
CA MET A 159 -5.00 2.82 1.98
C MET A 159 -5.88 1.59 2.25
N ILE A 160 -6.95 1.36 1.50
CA ILE A 160 -7.77 0.13 1.61
C ILE A 160 -6.92 -1.11 1.35
N VAL A 161 -6.18 -1.14 0.23
CA VAL A 161 -5.29 -2.25 -0.14
C VAL A 161 -4.24 -2.49 0.95
N TRP A 162 -3.61 -1.42 1.43
CA TRP A 162 -2.59 -1.50 2.46
C TRP A 162 -3.16 -1.99 3.80
N MET A 163 -4.26 -1.40 4.27
CA MET A 163 -4.84 -1.69 5.58
C MET A 163 -5.42 -3.10 5.66
N SER A 164 -6.05 -3.54 4.58
CA SER A 164 -6.56 -4.91 4.45
C SER A 164 -5.48 -5.94 4.15
N ASN A 165 -4.30 -5.50 3.72
CA ASN A 165 -3.22 -6.35 3.22
C ASN A 165 -3.68 -7.31 2.11
N ARG A 166 -4.54 -6.83 1.19
CA ARG A 166 -5.17 -7.62 0.13
C ARG A 166 -5.12 -6.90 -1.22
N LEU A 167 -4.98 -7.68 -2.29
CA LEU A 167 -5.19 -7.24 -3.67
C LEU A 167 -6.39 -7.98 -4.27
N PRO A 168 -7.23 -7.33 -5.09
CA PRO A 168 -8.41 -7.95 -5.70
C PRO A 168 -8.02 -8.84 -6.89
N TYR A 169 -7.31 -9.94 -6.61
CA TYR A 169 -6.82 -10.88 -7.62
C TYR A 169 -7.71 -12.12 -7.75
N GLU A 170 -8.20 -12.63 -6.62
CA GLU A 170 -9.22 -13.68 -6.53
C GLU A 170 -10.41 -13.06 -5.75
N THR A 171 -11.55 -12.85 -6.41
CA THR A 171 -12.80 -12.53 -5.69
C THR A 171 -13.27 -13.77 -4.96
N ALA A 172 -13.97 -13.61 -3.83
CA ALA A 172 -14.60 -14.75 -3.18
C ALA A 172 -15.48 -15.49 -4.21
N PRO A 173 -15.43 -16.83 -4.29
CA PRO A 173 -16.49 -17.55 -4.97
C PRO A 173 -17.79 -17.14 -4.27
N VAL A 174 -18.75 -16.65 -5.05
CA VAL A 174 -20.13 -16.54 -4.60
C VAL A 174 -20.48 -17.95 -4.16
N ASP A 175 -20.83 -18.13 -2.88
CA ASP A 175 -21.37 -19.40 -2.43
C ASP A 175 -22.64 -19.62 -3.25
N GLU A 176 -22.54 -20.42 -4.32
CA GLU A 176 -23.70 -21.02 -4.96
C GLU A 176 -24.39 -21.80 -3.86
N GLU A 177 -25.42 -21.19 -3.29
CA GLU A 177 -26.32 -21.82 -2.34
C GLU A 177 -26.62 -23.22 -2.85
N ALA A 178 -26.55 -24.18 -1.93
CA ALA A 178 -27.03 -25.52 -2.12
C ALA A 178 -28.49 -25.48 -2.59
N SER A 179 -28.71 -25.36 -3.91
CA SER A 179 -29.96 -25.72 -4.56
C SER A 179 -29.99 -27.23 -4.67
N VAL A 180 -30.11 -27.89 -3.52
CA VAL A 180 -30.62 -29.25 -3.46
C VAL A 180 -32.14 -29.10 -3.34
N SER A 181 -32.81 -29.15 -4.49
CA SER A 181 -34.22 -29.55 -4.60
C SER A 181 -34.27 -31.02 -4.99
#